data_AF-A0A7X0NQA4-F1
#
_entry.id   AF-A0A7X0NQA4-F1
#
_cell.length_a   1.000
_cell.length_b   1.000
_cell.length_c   1.000
_cell.angle_alpha   90.00
_cell.angle_beta   90.00
_cell.angle_gamma   90.00
#
_symmetry.space_group_name_H-M   'P 1'
#
loop_
_entity.id
_entity.type
_entity.pdbx_description
1 polymer ?
#
loop_
_entity_poly.entity_id
_entity_poly.type
_entity_poly.pdbx_seq_one_letter_code
_entity_poly.pdbx_strand_id
1 'polypeptide(L)' 'MEIVVALVFSAAVLFGADRLLLWLESRGHVNWRRKGRRQLSDEPTARLDSMLSDHTRR' A
#
# COMPACT_ATOMS: atom_id res chain seq x y z
N MET A 1 -33.06 -7.04 9.18
CA MET A 1 -31.85 -7.56 9.86
C MET A 1 -30.88 -8.19 8.86
N GLU A 2 -31.36 -9.12 8.02
CA GLU A 2 -30.54 -9.85 7.05
C GLU A 2 -29.79 -8.96 6.04
N ILE A 3 -30.45 -7.93 5.51
CA ILE A 3 -29.83 -6.97 4.57
C ILE A 3 -28.66 -6.24 5.24
N VAL A 4 -28.82 -5.85 6.51
CA VAL A 4 -27.75 -5.15 7.25
C VAL A 4 -26.55 -6.09 7.45
N VAL A 5 -26.81 -7.36 7.79
CA VAL A 5 -25.76 -8.38 7.93
C VAL A 5 -25.05 -8.61 6.59
N ALA A 6 -25.79 -8.73 5.49
CA ALA A 6 -25.22 -8.91 4.16
C ALA A 6 -24.36 -7.71 3.73
N LEU A 7 -24.80 -6.48 4.03
CA LEU A 7 -24.05 -5.27 3.72
C LEU A 7 -22.76 -5.17 4.54
N VAL A 8 -22.82 -5.44 5.85
CA VAL A 8 -21.65 -5.42 6.74
C VAL A 8 -20.66 -6.52 6.33
N PHE A 9 -21.15 -7.72 6.03
CA PHE A 9 -20.31 -8.81 5.56
C PHE A 9 -19.62 -8.46 4.23
N SER A 10 -20.38 -7.90 3.28
CA SER A 10 -19.83 -7.48 1.98
C SER A 10 -18.77 -6.39 2.17
N ALA A 11 -19.01 -5.41 3.04
CA ALA A 11 -18.03 -4.36 3.35
C ALA A 11 -16.76 -4.93 4.01
N ALA A 12 -16.91 -5.87 4.95
CA ALA A 12 -15.77 -6.52 5.61
C ALA A 12 -14.93 -7.34 4.63
N VAL A 13 -15.57 -8.10 3.73
CA VAL A 13 -14.89 -8.88 2.69
C VAL A 13 -14.13 -7.95 1.72
N LEU A 14 -14.78 -6.88 1.24
CA LEU A 14 -14.14 -5.90 0.36
C LEU A 14 -12.94 -5.23 1.02
N PHE A 15 -13.09 -4.84 2.29
CA PHE A 15 -12.00 -4.22 3.06
C PHE A 15 -10.82 -5.19 3.27
N GLY A 16 -11.11 -6.46 3.58
CA GLY A 16 -10.09 -7.50 3.74
C GLY A 16 -9.34 -7.75 2.43
N ALA A 17 -10.06 -7.84 1.31
CA ALA A 17 -9.47 -8.02 -0.01
C ALA A 17 -8.56 -6.83 -0.40
N ASP A 18 -9.01 -5.60 -0.16
CA ASP A 18 -8.21 -4.38 -0.41
C ASP A 18 -6.92 -4.38 0.41
N ARG A 19 -7.01 -4.67 1.71
CA ARG A 19 -5.83 -4.74 2.59
C ARG A 19 -4.88 -5.88 2.23
N LEU A 20 -5.39 -7.04 1.84
CA LEU A 20 -4.58 -8.15 1.38
C LEU A 20 -3.84 -7.81 0.08
N LEU A 21 -4.52 -7.14 -0.86
CA LEU A 21 -3.93 -6.69 -2.11
C LEU A 21 -2.80 -5.68 -1.87
N LEU A 22 -3.02 -4.71 -0.97
CA LEU A 22 -1.99 -3.74 -0.58
C LEU A 22 -0.80 -4.42 0.12
N TRP A 23 -1.05 -5.43 0.94
CA TRP A 23 0.02 -6.20 1.60
C TRP A 23 0.84 -7.03 0.60
N LEU A 24 0.18 -7.64 -0.39
CA LEU A 24 0.84 -8.34 -1.49
C LEU A 24 1.66 -7.39 -2.38
N GLU A 25 1.17 -6.17 -2.61
CA GLU A 25 1.92 -5.13 -3.30
C GLU A 25 3.14 -4.68 -2.48
N SER A 26 2.99 -4.48 -1.16
CA SER A 26 4.09 -4.10 -0.26
C SER A 26 5.19 -5.16 -0.19
N ARG A 27 4.86 -6.45 -0.32
CA ARG A 27 5.85 -7.54 -0.42
C ARG A 27 6.47 -7.70 -1.81
N GLY A 28 6.11 -6.87 -2.78
CA GLY A 28 6.61 -6.94 -4.15
C GLY A 28 6.09 -8.14 -4.95
N HIS A 29 5.12 -8.90 -4.42
CA HIS A 29 4.56 -10.08 -5.08
C HIS A 29 3.59 -9.70 -6.21
N VAL A 30 2.89 -8.57 -6.08
CA VAL A 30 1.88 -8.13 -7.06
C VAL A 30 1.98 -6.64 -7.28
N ASN A 31 2.51 -6.23 -8.43
CA ASN A 31 2.69 -4.81 -8.75
C ASN A 31 1.43 -4.21 -9.42
N TRP A 32 0.26 -4.41 -8.81
CA TRP A 32 -1.04 -4.12 -9.43
C TRP A 32 -1.24 -2.62 -9.70
N ARG A 33 -0.95 -1.76 -8.72
CA ARG A 33 -1.13 -0.32 -8.84
C ARG A 33 -0.08 0.38 -9.71
N ARG A 34 1.07 -0.28 -9.95
CA ARG A 34 2.18 0.26 -10.76
C ARG A 34 2.34 -0.38 -12.14
N LYS A 35 1.49 -1.34 -12.53
CA LYS A 35 1.47 -1.94 -13.88
C LYS A 35 1.00 -0.92 -14.93
N GLY A 36 1.83 0.09 -15.21
CA GLY A 36 1.52 1.21 -16.10
C GLY A 36 2.16 2.55 -15.69
N ARG A 37 2.71 2.67 -14.46
CA ARG A 37 3.54 3.84 -14.11
C ARG A 37 5.01 3.48 -14.24
N ARG A 38 5.76 4.37 -14.89
CA ARG A 38 7.23 4.33 -15.03
C ARG A 38 7.84 3.99 -13.67
N GLN A 39 8.69 2.96 -13.60
CA GLN A 39 9.48 2.67 -12.41
C GLN A 39 10.23 3.96 -12.05
N LEU A 40 9.83 4.60 -10.95
CA LEU A 40 10.63 5.66 -10.38
C LEU A 40 11.90 5.00 -9.87
N SER A 41 13.02 5.48 -10.40
CA SER A 41 14.39 5.13 -9.96
C SER A 41 14.45 5.13 -8.44
N ASP A 42 15.26 4.25 -7.84
CA ASP A 42 15.47 4.16 -6.39
C ASP A 42 16.29 5.34 -5.81
N GLU A 43 16.86 6.15 -6.69
CA GLU A 43 17.70 7.32 -6.40
C GLU A 43 17.05 8.44 -5.54
N PRO A 44 15.76 8.80 -5.69
CA PRO A 44 15.10 9.79 -4.84
C PRO A 44 14.78 9.23 -3.44
N THR A 45 14.60 7.92 -3.29
CA THR A 45 14.34 7.29 -1.99
C THR A 45 15.58 7.36 -1.10
N ALA A 46 16.75 7.07 -1.67
CA ALA A 46 18.04 7.19 -0.98
C ALA A 46 18.34 8.63 -0.51
N ARG A 47 17.97 9.63 -1.33
CA ARG A 47 18.16 11.04 -0.99
C ARG A 47 17.19 11.54 0.08
N LEU A 48 15.97 11.01 0.13
CA LEU A 48 15.00 11.34 1.16
C LEU A 48 15.42 10.75 2.52
N ASP A 49 15.95 9.53 2.52
CA ASP A 49 16.44 8.84 3.71
C ASP A 49 17.65 9.56 4.32
N SER A 50 18.56 10.08 3.48
CA SER A 50 19.68 10.91 3.95
C SER A 50 19.22 12.24 4.56
N MET A 51 18.20 12.88 3.98
CA MET A 51 17.65 14.15 4.52
C MET A 51 16.94 13.97 5.86
N LEU A 52 16.21 12.85 6.04
CA LEU A 52 15.56 12.52 7.31
C LEU A 52 16.59 12.17 8.39
N SER A 53 17.63 11.39 8.02
CA SER A 53 18.72 11.02 8.91
C SER A 53 19.54 12.23 9.41
N ASP A 54 19.78 13.22 8.55
CA ASP A 54 20.47 14.46 8.92
C ASP A 54 19.64 15.34 9.89
N HIS A 55 18.31 15.28 9.82
CA HIS A 55 17.44 16.06 10.70
C HIS A 55 17.31 15.47 12.11
N THR A 56 17.49 14.16 12.27
CA THR A 56 17.43 13.47 13.58
C THR A 56 18.75 13.58 14.38
N ARG A 57 19.83 14.08 13.77
CA ARG A 57 21.16 14.16 14.39
C ARG A 57 21.47 15.51 15.06
N ARG A 58 20.56 16.49 14.99
CA ARG A 58 20.63 17.76 15.74
C ARG A 58 19.69 17.72 16.93
#